data_AF-A0A960P0Y4-F1
#
_entry.id   AF-A0A960P0Y4-F1
#
_cell.length_a   1.000
_cell.length_b   1.000
_cell.length_c   1.000
_cell.angle_alpha   90.00
_cell.angle_beta   90.00
_cell.angle_gamma   90.00
#
_symmetry.space_group_name_H-M   'P 1'
#
loop_
_entity.id
_entity.type
_entity.pdbx_description
1 polymer ?
#
loop_
_entity_poly.entity_id
_entity_poly.type
_entity_poly.pdbx_seq_one_letter_code
_entity_poly.pdbx_strand_id
1 'polypeptide(L)'
;MNDHDPIPSDPRAALDAWLAGELDDEAARRFLAAAREDSALAAEVERFVALREAVSRLPLEMEPERDPWPAIAARTVSRRAPSRARWLSLGVAAGLVLAASVLSLVGGRRAPEVAPRVVETPPPSSAPALAAYAESERALGAIRDELRREAEARAAGLPPETRAVVFDNLATIDRAIAEIEAALAERPDDPELARTYIAYRQHEIELLRRVNRAASRL
;
A
#
# COMPACT_ATOMS: atom_id res chain seq x y z
N MET A 1 12.35 26.91 23.97
CA MET A 1 13.34 26.51 22.95
C MET A 1 12.53 25.90 21.83
N ASN A 2 12.09 26.73 20.87
CA ASN A 2 11.28 26.26 19.75
C ASN A 2 12.25 25.89 18.63
N ASP A 3 12.50 24.59 18.45
CA ASP A 3 13.03 24.10 17.18
C ASP A 3 11.93 24.33 16.13
N HIS A 4 12.14 25.34 15.29
CA HIS A 4 11.38 25.48 14.06
C HIS A 4 11.78 24.32 13.16
N ASP A 5 10.83 23.45 12.82
CA ASP A 5 11.07 22.44 11.80
C ASP A 5 11.44 23.17 10.49
N PRO A 6 12.63 22.88 9.91
CA PRO A 6 13.06 23.56 8.70
C PRO A 6 12.20 23.12 7.52
N ILE A 7 11.78 24.10 6.71
CA ILE A 7 11.16 23.83 5.41
C ILE A 7 12.11 22.92 4.61
N PRO A 8 11.64 21.80 4.04
CA PRO A 8 12.48 20.95 3.20
C PRO A 8 13.16 21.78 2.08
N SER A 9 14.46 21.57 1.87
CA SER A 9 15.22 22.28 0.83
C SER A 9 14.80 21.89 -0.59
N ASP A 10 14.19 20.71 -0.75
CA ASP A 10 13.59 20.26 -2.01
C ASP A 10 12.19 20.88 -2.18
N PRO A 11 11.93 21.65 -3.26
CA PRO A 11 10.63 22.26 -3.51
C PRO A 11 9.47 21.27 -3.55
N ARG A 12 9.71 20.03 -4.01
CA ARG A 12 8.67 19.00 -4.09
C ARG A 12 8.31 18.45 -2.71
N ALA A 13 9.31 18.14 -1.89
CA ALA A 13 9.10 17.76 -0.51
C ALA A 13 8.42 18.87 0.31
N ALA A 14 8.76 20.14 0.07
CA ALA A 14 8.12 21.28 0.73
C ALA A 14 6.64 21.43 0.33
N LEU A 15 6.32 21.22 -0.95
CA LEU A 15 4.93 21.18 -1.44
C LEU A 15 4.14 20.04 -0.79
N ASP A 16 4.69 18.83 -0.75
CA ASP A 16 4.04 17.67 -0.14
C ASP A 16 3.77 17.89 1.36
N ALA A 17 4.75 18.44 2.09
CA ALA A 17 4.60 18.79 3.51
C ALA A 17 3.53 19.88 3.73
N TRP A 18 3.48 20.89 2.85
CA TRP A 18 2.44 21.91 2.90
C TRP A 18 1.03 21.33 2.63
N LEU A 19 0.91 20.44 1.65
CA LEU A 19 -0.35 19.77 1.30
C LEU A 19 -0.84 18.84 2.42
N ALA A 20 0.08 18.16 3.09
CA ALA A 20 -0.23 17.30 4.24
C ALA A 20 -0.60 18.08 5.51
N GLY A 21 -0.38 19.41 5.53
CA GLY A 21 -0.57 20.23 6.73
C GLY A 21 0.50 19.98 7.80
N GLU A 22 1.68 19.52 7.38
CA GLU A 22 2.81 19.23 8.25
C GLU A 22 3.68 20.47 8.53
N LEU A 23 3.56 21.51 7.69
CA LEU A 23 4.19 22.80 7.94
C LEU A 23 3.39 23.61 8.97
N ASP A 24 4.09 24.21 9.93
CA ASP A 24 3.49 25.22 10.80
C ASP A 24 3.10 26.49 10.02
N ASP A 25 2.33 27.38 10.65
CA ASP A 25 1.82 28.59 9.99
C ASP A 25 2.92 29.50 9.44
N GLU A 26 4.09 29.54 10.08
CA GLU A 26 5.21 30.39 9.66
C GLU A 26 5.99 29.75 8.51
N ALA A 27 6.28 28.46 8.60
CA ALA A 27 6.89 27.66 7.55
C ALA A 27 6.02 27.64 6.29
N ALA A 28 4.69 27.50 6.44
CA ALA A 28 3.75 27.57 5.34
C ALA A 28 3.75 28.97 4.68
N ARG A 29 3.76 30.06 5.46
CA ARG A 29 3.86 31.43 4.92
C ARG A 29 5.15 31.63 4.13
N ARG A 30 6.27 31.14 4.66
CA ARG A 30 7.59 31.22 4.00
C ARG A 30 7.63 30.39 2.71
N PHE A 31 7.12 29.16 2.74
CA PHE A 31 6.99 28.32 1.54
C PHE A 31 6.15 29.02 0.46
N LEU A 32 4.98 29.56 0.82
CA LEU A 32 4.11 30.26 -0.13
C LEU A 32 4.73 31.56 -0.66
N ALA A 33 5.60 32.22 0.12
CA ALA A 33 6.37 33.36 -0.37
C ALA A 33 7.42 32.93 -1.41
N ALA A 34 8.21 31.90 -1.09
CA ALA A 34 9.21 31.34 -2.00
C ALA A 34 8.58 30.76 -3.28
N ALA A 35 7.43 30.10 -3.16
CA ALA A 35 6.70 29.53 -4.30
C ALA A 35 6.27 30.58 -5.32
N ARG A 36 6.10 31.86 -4.93
CA ARG A 36 5.77 32.94 -5.88
C ARG A 36 6.96 33.38 -6.73
N GLU A 37 8.19 33.05 -6.32
CA GLU A 37 9.40 33.35 -7.09
C GLU A 37 9.59 32.38 -8.27
N ASP A 38 8.97 31.20 -8.21
CA ASP A 38 8.94 30.19 -9.27
C ASP A 38 7.52 30.08 -9.88
N SER A 39 7.36 30.50 -11.13
CA SER A 39 6.06 30.51 -11.81
C SER A 39 5.45 29.12 -12.00
N ALA A 40 6.25 28.06 -12.11
CA ALA A 40 5.75 26.70 -12.25
C ALA A 40 5.18 26.19 -10.92
N LEU A 41 5.91 26.43 -9.82
CA LEU A 41 5.48 26.06 -8.48
C LEU A 41 4.27 26.88 -8.02
N ALA A 42 4.24 28.18 -8.32
CA ALA A 42 3.08 29.04 -8.07
C ALA A 42 1.80 28.49 -8.75
N ALA A 43 1.89 28.14 -10.03
CA ALA A 43 0.76 27.57 -10.77
C ALA A 43 0.31 26.23 -10.19
N GLU A 44 1.21 25.44 -9.63
CA GLU A 44 0.88 24.18 -8.95
C GLU A 44 0.13 24.41 -7.64
N VAL A 45 0.64 25.31 -6.79
CA VAL A 45 -0.03 25.73 -5.55
C VAL A 45 -1.44 26.25 -5.84
N GLU A 46 -1.60 27.10 -6.85
CA GLU A 46 -2.91 27.63 -7.26
C GLU A 46 -3.88 26.52 -7.69
N ARG A 47 -3.42 25.55 -8.50
CA ARG A 47 -4.24 24.39 -8.88
C ARG A 47 -4.73 23.60 -7.66
N PHE A 48 -3.86 23.37 -6.68
CA PHE A 48 -4.22 22.66 -5.46
C PHE A 48 -5.21 23.44 -4.59
N VAL A 49 -5.01 24.75 -4.44
CA VAL A 49 -5.96 25.62 -3.71
C VAL A 49 -7.34 25.57 -4.37
N ALA A 50 -7.40 25.71 -5.69
CA ALA A 50 -8.65 25.65 -6.45
C ALA A 50 -9.33 24.27 -6.34
N LEU A 51 -8.57 23.18 -6.39
CA LEU A 51 -9.09 21.83 -6.19
C LEU A 51 -9.66 21.66 -4.78
N ARG A 52 -8.95 22.12 -3.75
CA ARG A 52 -9.42 22.01 -2.35
C ARG A 52 -10.71 22.79 -2.13
N GLU A 53 -10.84 23.96 -2.73
CA GLU A 53 -12.08 24.74 -2.73
C GLU A 53 -13.22 24.02 -3.48
N ALA A 54 -12.92 23.40 -4.62
CA ALA A 54 -13.92 22.62 -5.35
C ALA A 54 -14.41 21.41 -4.54
N VAL A 55 -13.50 20.70 -3.87
CA VAL A 55 -13.82 19.55 -3.01
C VAL A 55 -14.60 20.00 -1.76
N SER A 56 -14.27 21.13 -1.15
CA SER A 56 -15.00 21.62 0.03
C SER A 56 -16.44 22.05 -0.27
N ARG A 57 -16.78 22.28 -1.55
CA ARG A 57 -18.15 22.52 -2.00
C ARG A 57 -18.94 21.25 -2.28
N LEU A 58 -18.30 20.08 -2.29
CA LEU A 58 -19.02 18.82 -2.48
C LEU A 58 -19.91 18.54 -1.26
N PRO A 59 -21.09 17.94 -1.45
CA PRO A 59 -21.91 17.48 -0.33
C PRO A 59 -21.11 16.53 0.58
N LEU A 60 -21.21 16.73 1.89
CA LEU A 60 -20.59 15.83 2.88
C LEU A 60 -21.21 14.43 2.85
N GLU A 61 -22.49 14.37 2.47
CA GLU A 61 -23.27 13.14 2.36
C GLU A 61 -23.91 13.07 0.98
N MET A 62 -23.80 11.91 0.34
CA MET A 62 -24.47 11.60 -0.91
C MET A 62 -25.16 10.25 -0.74
N GLU A 63 -26.48 10.23 -0.91
CA GLU A 63 -27.24 8.99 -0.91
C GLU A 63 -26.89 8.20 -2.18
N PRO A 64 -26.46 6.93 -2.06
CA PRO A 64 -26.20 6.11 -3.24
C PRO A 64 -27.52 5.82 -3.98
N GLU A 65 -27.51 5.86 -5.31
CA GLU A 65 -28.71 5.64 -6.14
C GLU A 65 -29.38 4.27 -5.92
N ARG A 66 -28.61 3.30 -5.41
CA ARG A 66 -29.05 1.94 -5.13
C ARG A 66 -28.48 1.50 -3.80
N ASP A 67 -29.26 0.70 -3.08
CA ASP A 67 -28.80 0.05 -1.85
C ASP A 67 -27.54 -0.80 -2.14
N PRO A 68 -26.37 -0.43 -1.61
CA PRO A 68 -25.14 -1.17 -1.85
C PRO A 68 -25.03 -2.41 -0.94
N TRP A 69 -25.85 -2.50 0.11
CA TRP A 69 -25.72 -3.54 1.13
C TRP A 69 -25.92 -4.96 0.59
N PRO A 70 -26.87 -5.26 -0.31
CA PRO A 70 -27.01 -6.59 -0.89
C PRO A 70 -25.76 -7.02 -1.68
N ALA A 71 -25.14 -6.12 -2.44
CA ALA A 71 -23.94 -6.42 -3.21
C ALA A 71 -22.71 -6.62 -2.30
N ILE A 72 -22.56 -5.79 -1.27
CA ILE A 72 -21.51 -5.93 -0.26
C ILE A 72 -21.70 -7.23 0.52
N ALA A 73 -22.92 -7.54 0.96
CA ALA A 73 -23.28 -8.77 1.65
C ALA A 73 -23.02 -10.00 0.77
N ALA A 74 -23.36 -9.95 -0.51
CA ALA A 74 -23.04 -11.04 -1.44
C ALA A 74 -21.53 -11.31 -1.51
N ARG A 75 -20.69 -10.26 -1.52
CA ARG A 75 -19.22 -10.40 -1.56
C ARG A 75 -18.61 -10.83 -0.22
N THR A 76 -19.19 -10.40 0.90
CA THR A 76 -18.70 -10.76 2.25
C THR A 76 -19.21 -12.12 2.73
N VAL A 77 -20.45 -12.50 2.42
CA VAL A 77 -21.06 -13.79 2.79
C VAL A 77 -20.68 -14.91 1.82
N SER A 78 -20.32 -14.60 0.57
CA SER A 78 -19.74 -15.60 -0.36
C SER A 78 -18.33 -16.05 0.01
N ARG A 79 -17.68 -15.46 1.03
CA ARG A 79 -16.70 -16.18 1.85
C ARG A 79 -17.43 -17.18 2.76
N ARG A 80 -18.28 -18.02 2.17
CA ARG A 80 -18.85 -19.18 2.83
C ARG A 80 -17.67 -20.09 3.13
N ALA A 81 -17.47 -20.38 4.42
CA ALA A 81 -16.42 -21.26 4.91
C ALA A 81 -16.23 -22.47 3.97
N PRO A 82 -14.99 -22.87 3.67
CA PRO A 82 -14.76 -24.05 2.84
C PRO A 82 -15.51 -25.22 3.47
N SER A 83 -16.50 -25.76 2.74
CA SER A 83 -17.17 -26.98 3.13
C SER A 83 -16.09 -28.05 3.26
N ARG A 84 -15.87 -28.53 4.50
CA ARG A 84 -14.84 -29.51 4.90
C ARG A 84 -14.96 -30.89 4.23
N ALA A 85 -15.72 -31.02 3.14
CA ALA A 85 -16.14 -32.29 2.55
C ALA A 85 -15.38 -32.71 1.26
N ARG A 86 -14.44 -31.89 0.75
CA ARG A 86 -13.66 -32.25 -0.46
C ARG A 86 -12.13 -32.13 -0.33
N TRP A 87 -11.61 -31.83 0.87
CA TRP A 87 -10.17 -31.66 1.11
C TRP A 87 -9.45 -32.88 1.70
N LEU A 88 -10.10 -34.04 1.82
CA LEU A 88 -9.46 -35.25 2.34
C LEU A 88 -8.66 -36.06 1.30
N SER A 89 -8.19 -35.43 0.22
CA SER A 89 -7.30 -36.10 -0.72
C SER A 89 -6.32 -35.15 -1.40
N LEU A 90 -5.59 -34.35 -0.63
CA LEU A 90 -4.21 -33.94 -0.92
C LEU A 90 -3.59 -33.47 0.39
N GLY A 91 -2.58 -34.22 0.84
CA GLY A 91 -1.94 -34.02 2.12
C GLY A 91 -0.96 -32.86 2.14
N VAL A 92 -0.50 -32.61 3.37
CA VAL A 92 0.68 -31.85 3.82
C VAL A 92 0.39 -30.48 4.45
N ALA A 93 0.53 -30.52 5.79
CA ALA A 93 1.04 -29.53 6.74
C ALA A 93 0.27 -28.21 6.95
N ALA A 94 -0.40 -28.19 8.11
CA ALA A 94 -0.91 -27.02 8.79
C ALA A 94 0.20 -26.16 9.44
N GLY A 95 -0.10 -24.86 9.59
CA GLY A 95 0.57 -23.91 10.49
C GLY A 95 1.21 -22.75 9.72
N LEU A 96 0.91 -21.47 9.94
CA LEU A 96 0.29 -20.77 11.06
C LEU A 96 -0.41 -19.49 10.53
N VAL A 97 -1.68 -19.33 10.90
CA VAL A 97 -2.29 -18.03 11.13
C VAL A 97 -1.60 -17.44 12.37
N LEU A 98 -1.17 -16.17 12.30
CA LEU A 98 -0.66 -15.22 13.32
C LEU A 98 0.57 -14.50 12.69
N ALA A 99 0.65 -13.19 12.51
CA ALA A 99 0.21 -12.12 13.40
C ALA A 99 -0.16 -10.82 12.65
N ALA A 100 -1.40 -10.38 12.82
CA ALA A 100 -1.73 -8.97 12.88
C ALA A 100 -1.84 -8.60 14.37
N SER A 101 -0.75 -8.12 14.98
CA SER A 101 -0.77 -7.37 16.24
C SER A 101 0.63 -6.91 16.63
N VAL A 102 1.07 -5.77 16.09
CA VAL A 102 1.84 -4.79 16.86
C VAL A 102 1.35 -3.41 16.45
N LEU A 103 0.20 -3.01 17.00
CA LEU A 103 -0.28 -1.63 16.97
C LEU A 103 -0.84 -1.31 18.36
N SER A 104 0.03 -1.14 19.36
CA SER A 104 -0.35 -0.62 20.69
C SER A 104 0.85 -0.22 21.57
N LEU A 105 1.83 0.51 21.03
CA LEU A 105 2.64 1.38 21.88
C LEU A 105 2.68 2.78 21.29
N VAL A 106 2.13 3.72 22.06
CA VAL A 106 2.01 5.18 21.85
C VAL A 106 0.65 5.64 21.29
N GLY A 107 -0.18 6.18 22.21
CA GLY A 107 -1.17 7.23 21.95
C GLY A 107 -2.52 6.79 21.38
N GLY A 108 -3.55 6.75 22.23
CA GLY A 108 -4.89 6.33 21.85
C GLY A 108 -5.56 7.23 20.80
N ARG A 109 -6.14 6.57 19.79
CA ARG A 109 -7.45 6.83 19.16
C ARG A 109 -7.77 5.62 18.28
N ARG A 110 -8.99 5.09 18.38
CA ARG A 110 -9.45 3.93 17.60
C ARG A 110 -9.32 4.26 16.10
N ALA A 111 -8.50 3.50 15.39
CA ALA A 111 -8.44 3.50 13.93
C ALA A 111 -9.22 2.28 13.39
N PRO A 112 -10.00 2.42 12.32
CA PRO A 112 -10.61 1.28 11.65
C PRO A 112 -9.53 0.47 10.91
N GLU A 113 -9.65 -0.85 11.05
CA GLU A 113 -8.83 -1.89 10.46
C GLU A 113 -8.88 -1.81 8.92
N VAL A 114 -7.83 -1.29 8.29
CA VAL A 114 -7.66 -1.31 6.83
C VAL A 114 -7.11 -2.68 6.45
N ALA A 115 -8.01 -3.63 6.24
CA ALA A 115 -7.75 -4.78 5.40
C ALA A 115 -7.48 -4.29 3.96
N PRO A 116 -6.52 -4.87 3.21
CA PRO A 116 -6.26 -4.45 1.84
C PRO A 116 -7.54 -4.63 1.00
N ARG A 117 -8.11 -3.51 0.57
CA ARG A 117 -9.26 -3.48 -0.32
C ARG A 117 -8.74 -3.74 -1.73
N VAL A 118 -8.98 -4.95 -2.24
CA VAL A 118 -8.79 -5.28 -3.65
C VAL A 118 -9.68 -4.34 -4.46
N VAL A 119 -9.06 -3.41 -5.21
CA VAL A 119 -9.76 -2.55 -6.16
C VAL A 119 -10.22 -3.43 -7.31
N GLU A 120 -11.53 -3.70 -7.40
CA GLU A 120 -12.13 -4.33 -8.57
C GLU A 120 -12.16 -3.31 -9.72
N THR A 121 -11.13 -3.34 -10.57
CA THR A 121 -11.16 -2.75 -11.90
C THR A 121 -11.90 -3.70 -12.86
N PRO A 122 -12.83 -3.22 -13.72
CA PRO A 122 -13.50 -4.08 -14.71
C PRO A 122 -12.50 -4.72 -15.68
N PRO A 123 -12.76 -5.94 -16.18
CA PRO A 123 -11.73 -6.74 -16.86
C PRO A 123 -11.41 -6.18 -18.26
N PRO A 124 -10.13 -5.91 -18.59
CA PRO A 124 -9.72 -5.91 -19.99
C PRO A 124 -9.78 -7.34 -20.54
N SER A 125 -10.22 -7.43 -21.79
CA SER A 125 -10.33 -8.64 -22.63
C SER A 125 -9.14 -9.60 -22.49
N SER A 126 -9.44 -10.89 -22.47
CA SER A 126 -8.55 -12.03 -22.25
C SER A 126 -7.61 -12.34 -23.43
N ALA A 127 -6.34 -11.96 -23.29
CA ALA A 127 -5.12 -12.66 -23.75
C ALA A 127 -3.84 -11.98 -23.17
N PRO A 128 -2.75 -12.72 -22.93
CA PRO A 128 -2.33 -13.12 -21.59
C PRO A 128 -1.87 -11.91 -20.76
N ALA A 129 -2.69 -11.50 -19.79
CA ALA A 129 -2.31 -10.50 -18.77
C ALA A 129 -0.98 -10.87 -18.08
N LEU A 130 -0.69 -12.17 -17.96
CA LEU A 130 0.56 -12.68 -17.41
C LEU A 130 1.79 -12.37 -18.29
N ALA A 131 1.68 -12.35 -19.62
CA ALA A 131 2.83 -12.06 -20.50
C ALA A 131 3.17 -10.57 -20.52
N ALA A 132 2.16 -9.70 -20.55
CA ALA A 132 2.35 -8.26 -20.36
C ALA A 132 2.93 -7.95 -18.96
N TYR A 133 2.52 -8.73 -17.96
CA TYR A 133 3.08 -8.64 -16.62
C TYR A 133 4.50 -9.23 -16.52
N ALA A 134 4.85 -10.29 -17.25
CA ALA A 134 6.18 -10.90 -17.21
C ALA A 134 7.29 -9.95 -17.69
N GLU A 135 7.00 -9.09 -18.67
CA GLU A 135 7.90 -8.01 -19.08
C GLU A 135 8.07 -6.96 -17.97
N SER A 136 6.96 -6.61 -17.31
CA SER A 136 6.94 -5.67 -16.19
C SER A 136 7.64 -6.24 -14.95
N GLU A 137 7.51 -7.54 -14.68
CA GLU A 137 8.18 -8.27 -13.60
C GLU A 137 9.69 -8.29 -13.77
N ARG A 138 10.19 -8.43 -15.00
CA ARG A 138 11.63 -8.34 -15.27
C ARG A 138 12.17 -6.95 -14.92
N ALA A 139 11.42 -5.90 -15.24
CA ALA A 139 11.80 -4.52 -14.86
C ALA A 139 11.66 -4.25 -13.35
N LEU A 140 10.60 -4.78 -12.72
CA LEU A 140 10.32 -4.60 -11.30
C LEU A 140 11.22 -5.46 -10.38
N GLY A 141 11.72 -6.59 -10.88
CA GLY A 141 12.57 -7.52 -10.13
C GLY A 141 13.84 -6.85 -9.62
N ALA A 142 14.52 -6.05 -10.46
CA ALA A 142 15.71 -5.31 -10.05
C ALA A 142 15.41 -4.28 -8.94
N ILE A 143 14.28 -3.58 -9.03
CA ILE A 143 13.82 -2.60 -8.03
C ILE A 143 13.51 -3.32 -6.71
N ARG A 144 12.82 -4.46 -6.76
CA ARG A 144 12.48 -5.27 -5.59
C ARG A 144 13.73 -5.77 -4.89
N ASP A 145 14.68 -6.32 -5.65
CA ASP A 145 15.91 -6.88 -5.08
C ASP A 145 16.77 -5.76 -4.44
N GLU A 146 16.78 -4.57 -5.02
CA GLU A 146 17.41 -3.39 -4.40
C GLU A 146 16.70 -3.00 -3.09
N LEU A 147 15.37 -2.83 -3.13
CA LEU A 147 14.59 -2.49 -1.94
C LEU A 147 14.75 -3.52 -0.81
N ARG A 148 14.90 -4.81 -1.15
CA ARG A 148 15.16 -5.89 -0.20
C ARG A 148 16.53 -5.77 0.44
N ARG A 149 17.59 -5.59 -0.35
CA ARG A 149 18.95 -5.36 0.17
C ARG A 149 19.00 -4.14 1.08
N GLU A 150 18.35 -3.06 0.68
CA GLU A 150 18.23 -1.84 1.47
C GLU A 150 17.50 -2.08 2.79
N ALA A 151 16.40 -2.83 2.76
CA ALA A 151 15.62 -3.17 3.94
C ALA A 151 16.44 -4.02 4.91
N GLU A 152 17.18 -5.01 4.40
CA GLU A 152 18.07 -5.86 5.20
C GLU A 152 19.21 -5.05 5.84
N ALA A 153 19.86 -4.18 5.07
CA ALA A 153 20.95 -3.34 5.57
C ALA A 153 20.48 -2.37 6.66
N ARG A 154 19.30 -1.77 6.48
CA ARG A 154 18.76 -0.77 7.41
C ARG A 154 17.96 -1.38 8.57
N ALA A 155 17.51 -2.62 8.45
CA ALA A 155 16.77 -3.31 9.51
C ALA A 155 17.59 -3.51 10.79
N ALA A 156 18.93 -3.41 10.73
CA ALA A 156 19.78 -3.39 11.92
C ALA A 156 19.47 -2.22 12.87
N GLY A 157 18.92 -1.11 12.36
CA GLY A 157 18.48 0.03 13.17
C GLY A 157 17.10 -0.14 13.80
N LEU A 158 16.31 -1.13 13.38
CA LEU A 158 14.96 -1.37 13.93
C LEU A 158 15.04 -2.10 15.28
N PRO A 159 14.08 -1.86 16.21
CA PRO A 159 13.92 -2.67 17.41
C PRO A 159 13.81 -4.17 17.05
N PRO A 160 14.43 -5.08 17.82
CA PRO A 160 14.52 -6.49 17.47
C PRO A 160 13.16 -7.16 17.29
N GLU A 161 12.15 -6.76 18.07
CA GLU A 161 10.77 -7.25 17.97
C GLU A 161 10.10 -6.77 16.67
N THR A 162 10.33 -5.52 16.28
CA THR A 162 9.78 -4.96 15.03
C THR A 162 10.42 -5.63 13.82
N ARG A 163 11.75 -5.82 13.88
CA ARG A 163 12.51 -6.53 12.84
C ARG A 163 12.00 -7.95 12.63
N ALA A 164 11.77 -8.70 13.71
CA ALA A 164 11.25 -10.07 13.63
C ALA A 164 9.89 -10.12 12.91
N VAL A 165 8.94 -9.26 13.31
CA VAL A 165 7.60 -9.19 12.70
C VAL A 165 7.65 -8.84 11.21
N VAL A 166 8.52 -7.90 10.83
CA VAL A 166 8.71 -7.51 9.42
C VAL A 166 9.21 -8.68 8.58
N PHE A 167 10.26 -9.37 9.04
CA PHE A 167 10.85 -10.47 8.27
C PHE A 167 9.94 -11.70 8.24
N ASP A 168 9.17 -11.98 9.28
CA ASP A 168 8.16 -13.03 9.28
C ASP A 168 7.04 -12.75 8.27
N ASN A 169 6.60 -11.49 8.18
CA ASN A 169 5.61 -11.07 7.20
C ASN A 169 6.15 -11.17 5.76
N LEU A 170 7.40 -10.75 5.53
CA LEU A 170 8.07 -10.92 4.22
C LEU A 170 8.17 -12.40 3.84
N ALA A 171 8.63 -13.26 4.75
CA ALA A 171 8.73 -14.69 4.51
C ALA A 171 7.37 -15.34 4.19
N THR A 172 6.31 -14.81 4.78
CA THR A 172 4.94 -15.27 4.51
C THR A 172 4.46 -14.86 3.12
N ILE A 173 4.75 -13.62 2.69
CA ILE A 173 4.44 -13.12 1.35
C ILE A 173 5.22 -13.93 0.30
N ASP A 174 6.52 -14.16 0.52
CA ASP A 174 7.37 -14.93 -0.38
C ASP A 174 6.85 -16.35 -0.59
N ARG A 175 6.41 -17.01 0.50
CA ARG A 175 5.83 -18.36 0.42
C ARG A 175 4.55 -18.37 -0.41
N ALA A 176 3.65 -17.42 -0.17
CA ALA A 176 2.39 -17.33 -0.92
C ALA A 176 2.63 -17.04 -2.41
N ILE A 177 3.63 -16.21 -2.74
CA ILE A 177 4.03 -15.96 -4.12
C ILE A 177 4.51 -17.26 -4.78
N ALA A 178 5.38 -18.02 -4.12
CA ALA A 178 5.88 -19.29 -4.66
C ALA A 178 4.75 -20.32 -4.88
N GLU A 179 3.75 -20.35 -3.98
CA GLU A 179 2.56 -21.20 -4.14
C GLU A 179 1.71 -20.76 -5.35
N ILE A 180 1.52 -19.46 -5.56
CA ILE A 180 0.80 -18.92 -6.72
C ILE A 180 1.55 -19.21 -8.02
N GLU A 181 2.88 -19.07 -8.03
CA GLU A 181 3.72 -19.40 -9.19
C GLU A 181 3.63 -20.89 -9.55
N ALA A 182 3.66 -21.78 -8.56
CA ALA A 182 3.44 -23.20 -8.77
C ALA A 182 2.04 -23.49 -9.36
N ALA A 183 1.01 -22.86 -8.81
CA ALA A 183 -0.36 -23.00 -9.33
C ALA A 183 -0.53 -22.42 -10.75
N LEU A 184 0.18 -21.33 -11.08
CA LEU A 184 0.20 -20.75 -12.42
C LEU A 184 0.95 -21.62 -13.42
N ALA A 185 1.99 -22.34 -13.00
CA ALA A 185 2.68 -23.30 -13.87
C ALA A 185 1.74 -24.44 -14.32
N GLU A 186 0.81 -24.86 -13.45
CA GLU A 186 -0.21 -25.84 -13.77
C GLU A 186 -1.37 -25.26 -14.59
N ARG A 187 -1.76 -24.00 -14.30
CA ARG A 187 -2.93 -23.33 -14.90
C ARG A 187 -2.56 -21.92 -15.40
N PRO A 188 -1.78 -21.81 -16.50
CA PRO A 188 -1.22 -20.54 -16.95
C PRO A 188 -2.27 -19.55 -17.46
N ASP A 189 -3.43 -20.05 -17.91
CA ASP A 189 -4.53 -19.23 -18.44
C ASP A 189 -5.58 -18.88 -17.37
N ASP A 190 -5.32 -19.15 -16.08
CA ASP A 190 -6.24 -18.76 -15.00
C ASP A 190 -6.10 -17.27 -14.66
N PRO A 191 -7.09 -16.42 -15.02
CA PRO A 191 -7.01 -14.99 -14.78
C PRO A 191 -7.10 -14.61 -13.29
N GLU A 192 -7.68 -15.45 -12.43
CA GLU A 192 -7.73 -15.19 -10.98
C GLU A 192 -6.36 -15.42 -10.33
N LEU A 193 -5.66 -16.49 -10.73
CA LEU A 193 -4.28 -16.72 -10.25
C LEU A 193 -3.35 -15.59 -10.71
N ALA A 194 -3.48 -15.13 -11.96
CA ALA A 194 -2.70 -14.01 -12.47
C ALA A 194 -2.97 -12.72 -11.69
N ARG A 195 -4.24 -12.41 -11.40
CA ARG A 195 -4.60 -11.25 -10.53
C ARG A 195 -4.03 -11.38 -9.13
N THR A 196 -4.12 -12.57 -8.54
CA THR A 196 -3.61 -12.84 -7.19
C THR A 196 -2.10 -12.67 -7.13
N TYR A 197 -1.36 -13.18 -8.13
CA TYR A 197 0.09 -12.99 -8.26
C TYR A 197 0.47 -11.51 -8.26
N ILE A 198 -0.19 -10.72 -9.10
CA ILE A 198 0.05 -9.27 -9.22
C ILE A 198 -0.20 -8.57 -7.87
N ALA A 199 -1.29 -8.90 -7.18
CA ALA A 199 -1.62 -8.29 -5.89
C ALA A 199 -0.56 -8.58 -4.82
N TYR A 200 -0.07 -9.83 -4.74
CA TYR A 200 0.97 -10.21 -3.80
C TYR A 200 2.32 -9.55 -4.11
N ARG A 201 2.68 -9.42 -5.39
CA ARG A 201 3.90 -8.71 -5.83
C ARG A 201 3.86 -7.23 -5.47
N GLN A 202 2.71 -6.57 -5.64
CA GLN A 202 2.53 -5.18 -5.21
C GLN A 202 2.65 -5.03 -3.69
N HIS A 203 2.08 -5.97 -2.94
CA HIS A 203 2.15 -5.97 -1.48
C HIS A 203 3.59 -6.15 -0.96
N GLU A 204 4.37 -7.03 -1.59
CA GLU A 204 5.80 -7.21 -1.30
C GLU A 204 6.57 -5.89 -1.43
N ILE A 205 6.43 -5.21 -2.57
CA ILE A 205 7.10 -3.92 -2.83
C ILE A 205 6.67 -2.85 -1.82
N GLU A 206 5.38 -2.79 -1.48
CA GLU A 206 4.87 -1.82 -0.51
C GLU A 206 5.46 -2.05 0.89
N LEU A 207 5.54 -3.31 1.33
CA LEU A 207 6.13 -3.67 2.62
C LEU A 207 7.61 -3.27 2.65
N LEU A 208 8.38 -3.59 1.63
CA LEU A 208 9.80 -3.21 1.54
C LEU A 208 9.99 -1.68 1.61
N ARG A 209 9.16 -0.91 0.89
CA ARG A 209 9.18 0.57 0.97
C ARG A 209 8.84 1.09 2.37
N ARG A 210 7.87 0.48 3.05
CA ARG A 210 7.51 0.87 4.43
C ARG A 210 8.66 0.60 5.40
N VAL A 211 9.34 -0.55 5.27
CA VAL A 211 10.51 -0.89 6.08
C VAL A 211 11.63 0.12 5.87
N ASN A 212 11.95 0.45 4.62
CA ASN A 212 12.99 1.44 4.31
C ASN A 212 12.66 2.83 4.89
N ARG A 213 11.40 3.27 4.82
CA ARG A 213 10.94 4.53 5.43
C ARG A 213 10.95 4.52 6.95
N ALA A 214 10.61 3.39 7.57
CA ALA A 214 10.64 3.26 9.03
C ALA A 214 12.08 3.30 9.55
N ALA A 215 12.99 2.62 8.85
CA ALA A 215 14.40 2.59 9.22
C ALA A 215 15.13 3.91 8.93
N SER A 216 14.65 4.76 8.03
CA SER A 216 15.23 6.08 7.76
C SER A 216 14.83 7.16 8.77
N ARG A 217 13.91 6.88 9.69
CA ARG A 217 13.40 7.83 10.71
C ARG A 217 14.02 7.61 12.10
N LEU A 218 14.92 6.63 12.23
CA LEU A 218 15.65 6.30 13.45
C LEU A 218 17.08 6.84 13.35
#